data_AF-G8SIM5-F1
#
_entry.id   AF-G8SIM5-F1
#
_cell.length_a   1.000
_cell.length_b   1.000
_cell.length_c   1.000
_cell.angle_alpha   90.00
_cell.angle_beta   90.00
_cell.angle_gamma   90.00
#
_symmetry.space_group_name_H-M   'P 1'
#
loop_
_entity.id
_entity.type
_entity.pdbx_description
1 polymer ?
#
loop_
_entity_poly.entity_id
_entity_poly.type
_entity_poly.pdbx_seq_one_letter_code
_entity_poly.pdbx_strand_id
1 'polypeptide(L)'
;MRILLLVSAFNGLSQRVWCALRDAGHQVGVLLAGSEQQIADGVRAADPELILCPFLKDRVPAEVWQRRPTVILHPGPVGDRGPSSLDWAISEGARTWGVTALQAVEELDAGPIWASRTFDVPAAPPRKSALYTGPVSDAALECALEVVTKAADPSFSPVPASVAAPRPMMRQSDRSFDWGDATDAILRRIRAADGSPGVLTEVGGLPAYAYDAHRGAARGARPGALLSRRQGAVLVATGDGSLWIGHLRPAGPGGIKVPATTALGERLRGVPNSPLEAHAQPEAPAAYRQVRYRRTGAIGWLHFDFYNGAMAPGHCRRLLAALRHAAAQDTRVLVLRGGTEAFSNGIHLNVIEAAPDPAAAAWANIRAINQVCREIIGCTRQLVVAAYAGSAGAGGVMLGLGADVVAARDGIVLNPYYDIGLYGSELHTYTLPRRVGADRAQRLIDEKLPLSTAQAVRIGLIDEVGPRHPEAYSQWLTLLAERHSDARSARKRRAAKARRLAGERIPLDVYETRELAEMSRDIYTDRSGFAAARQAFVRKARPDGTPRRLLLAGNAGPALPGRQRTGNSGPAGERRAPITVRPAVPVSA
;
A
#
# COMPACT_ATOMS: atom_id res chain seq x y z
N MET A 1 -22.51 17.12 6.82
CA MET A 1 -21.33 17.99 6.81
C MET A 1 -20.56 17.85 5.50
N ARG A 2 -20.04 18.98 5.04
CA ARG A 2 -19.09 19.20 3.94
C ARG A 2 -17.68 19.27 4.53
N ILE A 3 -16.89 18.25 4.27
CA ILE A 3 -15.57 18.06 4.88
C ILE A 3 -14.51 18.13 3.78
N LEU A 4 -13.48 18.95 3.99
CA LEU A 4 -12.32 18.99 3.13
C LEU A 4 -11.12 18.34 3.82
N LEU A 5 -10.54 17.33 3.18
CA LEU A 5 -9.26 16.77 3.61
C LEU A 5 -8.12 17.57 2.95
N LEU A 6 -7.41 18.37 3.74
CA LEU A 6 -6.21 19.09 3.29
C LEU A 6 -4.97 18.22 3.58
N VAL A 7 -4.28 17.76 2.53
CA VAL A 7 -3.23 16.74 2.67
C VAL A 7 -2.03 17.01 1.77
N SER A 8 -0.81 16.72 2.22
CA SER A 8 0.38 16.79 1.34
C SER A 8 0.43 15.63 0.34
N ALA A 9 -0.29 14.54 0.61
CA ALA A 9 -0.53 13.45 -0.33
C ALA A 9 -1.80 12.70 0.07
N PHE A 10 -2.55 12.19 -0.91
CA PHE A 10 -3.69 11.32 -0.65
C PHE A 10 -3.22 9.89 -0.30
N ASN A 11 -2.52 9.79 0.84
CA ASN A 11 -1.84 8.58 1.31
C ASN A 11 -2.83 7.57 1.94
N GLY A 12 -2.31 6.45 2.45
CA GLY A 12 -3.14 5.41 3.07
C GLY A 12 -4.04 5.90 4.20
N LEU A 13 -3.55 6.78 5.09
CA LEU A 13 -4.37 7.34 6.18
C LEU A 13 -5.45 8.29 5.63
N SER A 14 -5.08 9.19 4.71
CA SER A 14 -6.04 10.10 4.08
C SER A 14 -7.14 9.35 3.35
N GLN A 15 -6.82 8.26 2.64
CA GLN A 15 -7.79 7.39 1.98
C GLN A 15 -8.71 6.69 2.98
N ARG A 16 -8.17 6.17 4.10
CA ARG A 16 -8.96 5.53 5.16
C ARG A 16 -9.98 6.50 5.76
N VAL A 17 -9.54 7.71 6.10
CA VAL A 17 -10.42 8.77 6.63
C VAL A 17 -11.47 9.16 5.58
N TRP A 18 -11.05 9.36 4.33
CA TRP A 18 -11.96 9.69 3.24
C TRP A 18 -13.07 8.65 3.06
N CYS A 19 -12.70 7.36 3.02
CA CYS A 19 -13.66 6.27 2.86
C CYS A 19 -14.63 6.22 4.07
N ALA A 20 -14.11 6.24 5.30
CA ALA A 20 -14.93 6.12 6.49
C ALA A 20 -15.93 7.28 6.64
N LEU A 21 -15.51 8.51 6.37
CA LEU A 21 -16.39 9.67 6.43
C LEU A 21 -17.47 9.63 5.34
N ARG A 22 -17.15 9.13 4.15
CA ARG A 22 -18.17 8.94 3.09
C ARG A 22 -19.14 7.81 3.43
N ASP A 23 -18.65 6.72 4.01
CA ASP A 23 -19.49 5.62 4.48
C ASP A 23 -20.45 6.08 5.60
N ALA A 24 -20.04 7.06 6.40
CA ALA A 24 -20.88 7.73 7.40
C ALA A 24 -21.84 8.79 6.80
N GLY A 25 -21.88 8.96 5.47
CA GLY A 25 -22.83 9.84 4.79
C GLY A 25 -22.38 11.31 4.64
N HIS A 26 -21.12 11.64 4.95
CA HIS A 26 -20.60 13.00 4.76
C HIS A 26 -20.21 13.26 3.29
N GLN A 27 -20.27 14.54 2.88
CA GLN A 27 -19.68 14.98 1.62
C GLN A 27 -18.20 15.28 1.86
N VAL A 28 -17.31 14.47 1.28
CA VAL A 28 -15.87 14.55 1.55
C VAL A 28 -15.10 14.77 0.25
N GLY A 29 -14.33 15.84 0.20
CA GLY A 29 -13.36 16.11 -0.85
C GLY A 29 -11.95 16.17 -0.31
N VAL A 30 -10.99 16.24 -1.22
CA VAL A 30 -9.57 16.36 -0.93
C VAL A 30 -9.05 17.63 -1.58
N LEU A 31 -8.08 18.26 -0.93
CA LEU A 31 -7.22 19.30 -1.48
C LEU A 31 -5.78 18.89 -1.19
N LEU A 32 -4.97 18.74 -2.25
CA LEU A 32 -3.54 18.56 -2.12
C LEU A 32 -2.89 19.90 -1.76
N ALA A 33 -2.07 19.89 -0.70
CA ALA A 33 -1.36 21.07 -0.25
C ALA A 33 -0.34 21.53 -1.30
N GLY A 34 -0.45 22.79 -1.69
CA GLY A 34 0.45 23.49 -2.62
C GLY A 34 1.09 24.70 -1.95
N SER A 35 1.19 25.82 -2.67
CA SER A 35 1.52 27.12 -2.06
C SER A 35 0.41 27.58 -1.12
N GLU A 36 0.73 28.52 -0.22
CA GLU A 36 -0.27 29.13 0.68
C GLU A 36 -1.47 29.67 -0.09
N GLN A 37 -1.23 30.37 -1.20
CA GLN A 37 -2.27 30.89 -2.08
C GLN A 37 -3.13 29.75 -2.68
N GLN A 38 -2.51 28.67 -3.16
CA GLN A 38 -3.25 27.52 -3.69
C GLN A 38 -4.13 26.84 -2.64
N ILE A 39 -3.65 26.77 -1.39
CA ILE A 39 -4.42 26.24 -0.26
C ILE A 39 -5.63 27.14 0.01
N ALA A 40 -5.40 28.45 0.15
CA ALA A 40 -6.46 29.40 0.43
C ALA A 40 -7.55 29.44 -0.66
N ASP A 41 -7.14 29.48 -1.93
CA ASP A 41 -8.05 29.47 -3.06
C ASP A 41 -8.85 28.15 -3.14
N GLY A 42 -8.18 27.02 -2.95
CA GLY A 42 -8.83 25.71 -2.92
C GLY A 42 -9.84 25.56 -1.79
N VAL A 43 -9.52 26.07 -0.59
CA VAL A 43 -10.44 26.08 0.55
C VAL A 43 -11.64 26.99 0.28
N ARG A 44 -11.40 28.20 -0.23
CA ARG A 44 -12.45 29.17 -0.56
C ARG A 44 -13.42 28.61 -1.60
N ALA A 45 -12.89 27.94 -2.63
CA ALA A 45 -13.70 27.31 -3.68
C ALA A 45 -14.49 26.10 -3.17
N ALA A 46 -13.91 25.32 -2.24
CA ALA A 46 -14.57 24.15 -1.66
C ALA A 46 -15.67 24.51 -0.66
N ASP A 47 -15.59 25.67 0.01
CA ASP A 47 -16.49 26.12 1.07
C ASP A 47 -16.85 25.01 2.09
N PRO A 48 -15.84 24.47 2.82
CA PRO A 48 -16.06 23.37 3.76
C PRO A 48 -16.59 23.86 5.11
N GLU A 49 -17.42 23.05 5.76
CA GLU A 49 -17.83 23.27 7.16
C GLU A 49 -16.69 22.89 8.13
N LEU A 50 -15.85 21.93 7.74
CA LEU A 50 -14.72 21.44 8.51
C LEU A 50 -13.54 21.09 7.60
N ILE A 51 -12.33 21.49 8.00
CA ILE A 51 -11.08 21.06 7.37
C ILE A 51 -10.40 20.04 8.29
N LEU A 52 -10.11 18.86 7.77
CA LEU A 52 -9.31 17.84 8.45
C LEU A 52 -7.98 17.67 7.72
N CYS A 53 -6.89 17.58 8.48
CA CYS A 53 -5.55 17.36 7.94
C CYS A 53 -4.98 16.02 8.45
N PRO A 54 -5.35 14.86 7.86
CA PRO A 54 -4.82 13.56 8.28
C PRO A 54 -3.32 13.37 8.01
N PHE A 55 -2.77 14.08 7.03
CA PHE A 55 -1.36 14.00 6.66
C PHE A 55 -0.93 15.29 5.98
N LEU A 56 -0.25 16.16 6.71
CA LEU A 56 0.17 17.46 6.22
C LEU A 56 1.61 17.77 6.65
N LYS A 57 2.42 18.24 5.72
CA LYS A 57 3.81 18.70 5.94
C LYS A 57 3.94 20.21 5.84
N ASP A 58 3.06 20.82 5.07
CA ASP A 58 3.05 22.24 4.77
C ASP A 58 2.20 22.97 5.83
N ARG A 59 2.52 24.23 6.13
CA ARG A 59 1.72 25.02 7.08
C ARG A 59 0.36 25.36 6.46
N VAL A 60 -0.68 25.41 7.30
CA VAL A 60 -1.99 25.95 6.88
C VAL A 60 -1.94 27.48 7.01
N PRO A 61 -2.31 28.25 5.97
CA PRO A 61 -2.31 29.71 6.03
C PRO A 61 -3.24 30.25 7.13
N ALA A 62 -2.85 31.34 7.79
CA ALA A 62 -3.63 32.00 8.84
C ALA A 62 -5.07 32.33 8.42
N GLU A 63 -5.23 32.86 7.21
CA GLU A 63 -6.55 33.21 6.68
C GLU A 63 -7.50 32.01 6.52
N VAL A 64 -6.97 30.78 6.46
CA VAL A 64 -7.77 29.56 6.38
C VAL A 64 -8.22 29.13 7.78
N TRP A 65 -7.27 28.88 8.69
CA TRP A 65 -7.60 28.30 9.99
C TRP A 65 -8.27 29.29 10.95
N GLN A 66 -8.10 30.61 10.74
CA GLN A 66 -8.84 31.63 11.49
C GLN A 66 -10.32 31.73 11.07
N ARG A 67 -10.66 31.27 9.86
CA ARG A 67 -12.03 31.39 9.30
C ARG A 67 -12.82 30.09 9.30
N ARG A 68 -12.12 28.95 9.29
CA ARG A 68 -12.75 27.63 9.24
C ARG A 68 -12.14 26.72 10.30
N PRO A 69 -12.96 25.96 11.06
CA PRO A 69 -12.45 24.92 11.93
C PRO A 69 -11.50 23.99 11.16
N THR A 70 -10.25 24.00 11.56
CA THR A 70 -9.17 23.25 10.91
C THR A 70 -8.50 22.38 11.95
N VAL A 71 -8.57 21.07 11.77
CA VAL A 71 -8.06 20.09 12.75
C VAL A 71 -6.99 19.22 12.10
N ILE A 72 -5.81 19.18 12.72
CA ILE A 72 -4.63 18.44 12.29
C ILE A 72 -4.52 17.16 13.10
N LEU A 73 -4.32 16.02 12.43
CA LEU A 73 -4.04 14.74 13.10
C LEU A 73 -2.53 14.61 13.31
N HIS A 74 -2.10 14.83 14.53
CA HIS A 74 -0.71 14.70 14.96
C HIS A 74 -0.41 13.26 15.39
N PRO A 75 0.60 12.57 14.84
CA PRO A 75 0.96 11.19 15.21
C PRO A 75 1.77 11.13 16.51
N GLY A 76 1.30 11.83 17.55
CA GLY A 76 1.85 11.88 18.89
C GLY A 76 0.76 11.99 19.96
N PRO A 77 1.03 11.52 21.20
CA PRO A 77 0.12 11.68 22.33
C PRO A 77 -0.01 13.15 22.72
N VAL A 78 -0.96 13.45 23.63
CA VAL A 78 -1.15 14.80 24.16
C VAL A 78 0.17 15.34 24.72
N GLY A 79 0.56 16.54 24.26
CA GLY A 79 1.79 17.21 24.64
C GLY A 79 3.00 16.91 23.74
N ASP A 80 2.96 15.87 22.90
CA ASP A 80 3.99 15.66 21.88
C ASP A 80 3.83 16.66 20.73
N ARG A 81 4.96 17.20 20.26
CA ARG A 81 5.00 18.27 19.26
C ARG A 81 6.22 18.10 18.35
N GLY A 82 6.07 18.42 17.07
CA GLY A 82 7.17 18.50 16.11
C GLY A 82 7.14 17.42 15.02
N PRO A 83 7.98 17.56 13.98
CA PRO A 83 7.80 16.86 12.71
C PRO A 83 8.33 15.41 12.68
N SER A 84 8.86 14.89 13.78
CA SER A 84 9.55 13.58 13.84
C SER A 84 9.06 12.70 15.00
N SER A 85 7.82 12.87 15.43
CA SER A 85 7.20 12.17 16.58
C SER A 85 7.42 10.67 16.60
N LEU A 86 7.08 9.96 15.52
CA LEU A 86 7.24 8.50 15.45
C LEU A 86 8.70 8.06 15.38
N ASP A 87 9.56 8.86 14.74
CA ASP A 87 10.99 8.59 14.66
C ASP A 87 11.60 8.61 16.06
N TRP A 88 11.25 9.62 16.85
CA TRP A 88 11.68 9.74 18.23
C TRP A 88 11.10 8.64 19.12
N ALA A 89 9.79 8.40 19.05
CA ALA A 89 9.11 7.37 19.85
C ALA A 89 9.75 6.00 19.68
N ILE A 90 10.08 5.61 18.45
CA ILE A 90 10.74 4.32 18.17
C ILE A 90 12.19 4.34 18.66
N SER A 91 12.93 5.44 18.42
CA SER A 91 14.34 5.55 18.80
C SER A 91 14.55 5.50 20.31
N GLU A 92 13.63 6.09 21.07
CA GLU A 92 13.65 6.13 22.54
C GLU A 92 13.00 4.90 23.20
N GLY A 93 12.43 3.99 22.39
CA GLY A 93 11.81 2.77 22.91
C GLY A 93 10.55 3.03 23.73
N ALA A 94 9.73 4.00 23.31
CA ALA A 94 8.43 4.26 23.92
C ALA A 94 7.59 2.98 23.99
N ARG A 95 6.97 2.72 25.13
CA ARG A 95 6.08 1.55 25.35
C ARG A 95 4.63 1.85 25.05
N THR A 96 4.25 3.12 25.20
CA THR A 96 2.94 3.65 24.85
C THR A 96 3.14 4.87 23.97
N TRP A 97 2.22 5.08 23.03
CA TRP A 97 2.20 6.26 22.17
C TRP A 97 0.76 6.68 21.91
N GLY A 98 0.54 7.63 21.00
CA GLY A 98 -0.81 8.08 20.69
C GLY A 98 -0.92 8.93 19.43
N VAL A 99 -2.15 9.40 19.22
CA VAL A 99 -2.53 10.37 18.20
C VAL A 99 -3.37 11.44 18.87
N THR A 100 -3.17 12.68 18.44
CA THR A 100 -3.92 13.83 18.92
C THR A 100 -4.49 14.61 17.75
N ALA A 101 -5.78 14.91 17.79
CA ALA A 101 -6.43 15.83 16.87
C ALA A 101 -6.38 17.24 17.46
N LEU A 102 -5.60 18.11 16.85
CA LEU A 102 -5.29 19.46 17.33
C LEU A 102 -5.92 20.50 16.42
N GLN A 103 -6.50 21.54 16.99
CA GLN A 103 -6.92 22.71 16.21
C GLN A 103 -5.68 23.41 15.65
N ALA A 104 -5.74 23.88 14.40
CA ALA A 104 -4.67 24.69 13.83
C ALA A 104 -4.61 26.06 14.51
N VAL A 105 -3.40 26.44 14.91
CA VAL A 105 -3.01 27.75 15.47
C VAL A 105 -1.66 28.14 14.87
N GLU A 106 -1.13 29.32 15.20
CA GLU A 106 0.15 29.81 14.67
C GLU A 106 1.33 28.91 15.10
N GLU A 107 1.35 28.49 16.37
CA GLU A 107 2.39 27.63 16.90
C GLU A 107 2.17 26.16 16.52
N LEU A 108 3.22 25.53 15.96
CA LEU A 108 3.19 24.13 15.52
C LEU A 108 2.75 23.19 16.65
N ASP A 109 1.72 22.38 16.38
CA ASP A 109 1.17 21.36 17.28
C ASP A 109 0.78 21.88 18.67
N ALA A 110 0.42 23.17 18.81
CA ALA A 110 0.10 23.79 20.11
C ALA A 110 -1.39 24.02 20.35
N GLY A 111 -2.23 23.79 19.34
CA GLY A 111 -3.63 24.19 19.41
C GLY A 111 -4.48 23.32 20.34
N PRO A 112 -5.67 23.79 20.71
CA PRO A 112 -6.63 23.03 21.51
C PRO A 112 -6.92 21.63 20.96
N ILE A 113 -7.07 20.67 21.87
CA ILE A 113 -7.28 19.26 21.58
C ILE A 113 -8.76 18.98 21.36
N TRP A 114 -9.07 18.39 20.22
CA TRP A 114 -10.39 17.92 19.85
C TRP A 114 -10.62 16.47 20.27
N ALA A 115 -9.64 15.61 20.06
CA ALA A 115 -9.70 14.19 20.42
C ALA A 115 -8.28 13.64 20.60
N SER A 116 -8.13 12.57 21.36
CA SER A 116 -6.87 11.82 21.43
C SER A 116 -7.12 10.33 21.65
N ARG A 117 -6.17 9.51 21.24
CA ARG A 117 -6.14 8.06 21.47
C ARG A 117 -4.72 7.64 21.82
N THR A 118 -4.60 6.72 22.77
CA THR A 118 -3.34 6.08 23.12
C THR A 118 -3.36 4.62 22.69
N PHE A 119 -2.18 4.05 22.47
CA PHE A 119 -2.02 2.63 22.15
C PHE A 119 -0.65 2.13 22.60
N ASP A 120 -0.54 0.82 22.76
CA ASP A 120 0.73 0.17 23.07
C ASP A 120 1.63 0.08 21.84
N VAL A 121 2.90 0.42 22.04
CA VAL A 121 3.95 0.20 21.04
C VAL A 121 4.48 -1.22 21.23
N PRO A 122 4.60 -2.02 20.15
CA PRO A 122 5.14 -3.37 20.25
C PRO A 122 6.50 -3.43 20.96
N ALA A 123 6.68 -4.42 21.83
CA ALA A 123 7.92 -4.59 22.60
C ALA A 123 9.16 -4.75 21.70
N ALA A 124 9.02 -5.44 20.57
CA ALA A 124 10.03 -5.44 19.52
C ALA A 124 9.93 -4.13 18.72
N PRO A 125 11.05 -3.42 18.46
CA PRO A 125 10.99 -2.12 17.81
C PRO A 125 10.29 -2.23 16.44
N PRO A 126 9.14 -1.56 16.21
CA PRO A 126 8.42 -1.69 14.95
C PRO A 126 9.11 -0.89 13.85
N ARG A 127 8.94 -1.30 12.57
CA ARG A 127 9.21 -0.39 11.44
C ARG A 127 8.29 0.82 11.56
N LYS A 128 8.79 2.03 11.33
CA LYS A 128 7.96 3.24 11.39
C LYS A 128 6.75 3.17 10.44
N SER A 129 6.94 2.64 9.23
CA SER A 129 5.83 2.43 8.28
C SER A 129 4.76 1.49 8.83
N ALA A 130 5.15 0.43 9.54
CA ALA A 130 4.22 -0.51 10.17
C ALA A 130 3.44 0.13 11.32
N LEU A 131 4.13 0.90 12.16
CA LEU A 131 3.49 1.65 13.24
C LEU A 131 2.50 2.68 12.70
N TYR A 132 2.90 3.41 11.64
CA TYR A 132 2.06 4.41 10.98
C TYR A 132 0.82 3.79 10.33
N THR A 133 0.97 2.73 9.55
CA THR A 133 -0.13 2.10 8.78
C THR A 133 -1.06 1.23 9.64
N GLY A 134 -0.57 0.77 10.80
CA GLY A 134 -1.34 0.03 11.79
C GLY A 134 -1.87 0.94 12.91
N PRO A 135 -1.37 0.84 14.16
CA PRO A 135 -1.97 1.48 15.33
C PRO A 135 -2.20 2.99 15.19
N VAL A 136 -1.24 3.73 14.61
CA VAL A 136 -1.38 5.18 14.41
C VAL A 136 -2.56 5.50 13.50
N SER A 137 -2.68 4.80 12.36
CA SER A 137 -3.80 5.06 11.44
C SER A 137 -5.14 4.59 11.99
N ASP A 138 -5.18 3.55 12.82
CA ASP A 138 -6.39 3.10 13.52
C ASP A 138 -6.85 4.17 14.52
N ALA A 139 -5.93 4.66 15.38
CA ALA A 139 -6.17 5.73 16.34
C ALA A 139 -6.57 7.06 15.66
N ALA A 140 -5.87 7.44 14.58
CA ALA A 140 -6.17 8.64 13.81
C ALA A 140 -7.54 8.61 13.16
N LEU A 141 -7.97 7.44 12.67
CA LEU A 141 -9.31 7.25 12.12
C LEU A 141 -10.39 7.45 13.20
N GLU A 142 -10.20 6.90 14.40
CA GLU A 142 -11.11 7.11 15.53
C GLU A 142 -11.18 8.59 15.94
N CYS A 143 -10.03 9.26 16.04
CA CYS A 143 -9.99 10.70 16.30
C CYS A 143 -10.71 11.50 15.21
N ALA A 144 -10.52 11.16 13.93
CA ALA A 144 -11.18 11.86 12.83
C ALA A 144 -12.72 11.74 12.90
N LEU A 145 -13.24 10.55 13.20
CA LEU A 145 -14.69 10.35 13.38
C LEU A 145 -15.22 11.15 14.57
N GLU A 146 -14.51 11.13 15.70
CA GLU A 146 -14.90 11.90 16.89
C GLU A 146 -14.87 13.41 16.65
N VAL A 147 -13.86 13.91 15.92
CA VAL A 147 -13.77 15.33 15.52
C VAL A 147 -14.99 15.73 14.71
N VAL A 148 -15.43 14.90 13.77
CA VAL A 148 -16.61 15.22 12.94
C VAL A 148 -17.89 15.22 13.77
N THR A 149 -18.06 14.27 14.68
CA THR A 149 -19.19 14.27 15.63
C THR A 149 -19.20 15.54 16.48
N LYS A 150 -18.05 15.93 17.02
CA LYS A 150 -17.88 17.14 17.83
C LYS A 150 -18.08 18.43 17.04
N ALA A 151 -17.64 18.47 15.78
CA ALA A 151 -17.80 19.64 14.92
C ALA A 151 -19.26 19.88 14.52
N ALA A 152 -20.10 18.84 14.58
CA ALA A 152 -21.54 18.96 14.37
C ALA A 152 -22.29 19.46 15.63
N ASP A 153 -21.65 19.44 16.80
CA ASP A 153 -22.22 19.88 18.07
C ASP A 153 -21.83 21.35 18.34
N PRO A 154 -22.77 22.31 18.27
CA PRO A 154 -22.47 23.73 18.48
C PRO A 154 -22.08 24.07 19.93
N SER A 155 -22.33 23.16 20.89
CA SER A 155 -21.94 23.34 22.29
C SER A 155 -20.51 22.88 22.58
N PHE A 156 -19.90 22.14 21.64
CA PHE A 156 -18.55 21.63 21.83
C PHE A 156 -17.52 22.76 21.79
N SER A 157 -16.55 22.69 22.70
CA SER A 157 -15.34 23.51 22.69
C SER A 157 -14.12 22.62 22.96
N PRO A 158 -13.03 22.76 22.19
CA PRO A 158 -11.84 21.94 22.37
C PRO A 158 -11.08 22.32 23.65
N VAL A 159 -10.34 21.35 24.20
CA VAL A 159 -9.63 21.50 25.48
C VAL A 159 -8.26 22.14 25.23
N PRO A 160 -7.83 23.16 25.97
CA PRO A 160 -6.49 23.72 25.84
C PRO A 160 -5.39 22.65 25.97
N ALA A 161 -4.38 22.68 25.09
CA ALA A 161 -3.24 21.77 25.17
C ALA A 161 -2.24 22.22 26.23
N SER A 162 -1.57 21.27 26.90
CA SER A 162 -0.41 21.61 27.74
C SER A 162 0.77 21.99 26.86
N VAL A 163 1.39 23.14 27.13
CA VAL A 163 2.53 23.68 26.35
C VAL A 163 3.84 23.01 26.74
N ALA A 164 4.17 21.87 26.11
CA ALA A 164 5.53 21.35 26.08
C ALA A 164 6.30 21.98 24.91
N ALA A 165 7.64 22.05 24.99
CA ALA A 165 8.46 22.55 23.88
C ALA A 165 8.45 21.56 22.69
N PRO A 166 8.41 22.05 21.43
CA PRO A 166 8.42 21.18 20.27
C PRO A 166 9.75 20.44 20.14
N ARG A 167 9.67 19.16 19.79
CA ARG A 167 10.84 18.33 19.55
C ARG A 167 11.47 18.72 18.21
N PRO A 168 12.81 18.73 18.12
CA PRO A 168 13.49 19.06 16.87
C PRO A 168 13.23 17.98 15.80
N MET A 169 13.33 18.38 14.54
CA MET A 169 13.37 17.44 13.43
C MET A 169 14.60 16.52 13.58
N MET A 170 14.38 15.21 13.54
CA MET A 170 15.46 14.23 13.70
C MET A 170 16.36 14.20 12.45
N ARG A 171 17.64 14.53 12.65
CA ARG A 171 18.69 14.64 11.62
C ARG A 171 19.36 13.28 11.38
N GLN A 172 20.21 13.19 10.36
CA GLN A 172 21.01 11.96 10.13
C GLN A 172 22.06 11.74 11.23
N SER A 173 22.58 12.81 11.84
CA SER A 173 23.46 12.72 13.02
C SER A 173 22.81 11.92 14.15
N ASP A 174 21.53 12.18 14.40
CA ASP A 174 20.75 11.56 15.48
C ASP A 174 20.43 10.08 15.18
N ARG A 175 20.52 9.68 13.91
CA ARG A 175 20.24 8.31 13.42
C ARG A 175 21.50 7.47 13.25
N SER A 176 22.67 8.10 13.33
CA SER A 176 23.96 7.48 13.06
C SER A 176 24.24 6.32 14.02
N PHE A 177 25.00 5.34 13.57
CA PHE A 177 25.44 4.21 14.38
C PHE A 177 26.77 3.67 13.87
N ASP A 178 27.51 3.02 14.75
CA ASP A 178 28.64 2.18 14.36
C ASP A 178 28.19 0.73 14.23
N TRP A 179 28.72 -0.03 13.26
CA TRP A 179 28.34 -1.43 13.12
C TRP A 179 28.75 -2.27 14.34
N GLY A 180 29.73 -1.82 15.14
CA GLY A 180 30.10 -2.39 16.43
C GLY A 180 29.09 -2.12 17.55
N ASP A 181 28.08 -1.28 17.35
CA ASP A 181 26.96 -1.16 18.29
C ASP A 181 26.20 -2.49 18.38
N ALA A 182 25.45 -2.67 19.48
CA ALA A 182 24.59 -3.83 19.63
C ALA A 182 23.53 -3.90 18.50
N THR A 183 23.39 -5.07 17.86
CA THR A 183 22.07 -5.72 17.82
C THR A 183 20.87 -4.81 17.60
N ASP A 184 20.21 -4.63 18.73
CA ASP A 184 18.93 -3.99 18.93
C ASP A 184 19.00 -2.50 18.74
N ALA A 185 20.14 -1.88 19.06
CA ALA A 185 20.35 -0.45 18.92
C ALA A 185 20.36 -0.07 17.43
N ILE A 186 21.15 -0.78 16.63
CA ILE A 186 21.21 -0.60 15.17
C ILE A 186 19.83 -0.88 14.55
N LEU A 187 19.20 -2.01 14.93
CA LEU A 187 17.87 -2.38 14.45
C LEU A 187 16.84 -1.28 14.71
N ARG A 188 16.81 -0.73 15.93
CA ARG A 188 15.88 0.32 16.35
C ARG A 188 16.10 1.60 15.54
N ARG A 189 17.35 2.04 15.36
CA ARG A 189 17.70 3.22 14.56
C ARG A 189 17.24 3.07 13.11
N ILE A 190 17.51 1.92 12.47
CA ILE A 190 17.05 1.67 11.10
C ILE A 190 15.52 1.65 11.02
N ARG A 191 14.85 0.98 11.96
CA ARG A 191 13.39 0.85 11.98
C ARG A 191 12.66 2.18 12.23
N ALA A 192 13.23 3.06 13.04
CA ALA A 192 12.71 4.43 13.26
C ALA A 192 12.73 5.29 11.98
N ALA A 193 13.64 5.01 11.05
CA ALA A 193 13.73 5.70 9.76
C ALA A 193 13.12 4.89 8.60
N ASP A 194 12.52 3.73 8.85
CA ASP A 194 12.01 2.84 7.81
C ASP A 194 10.78 3.45 7.10
N GLY A 195 10.69 3.24 5.79
CA GLY A 195 9.80 3.96 4.87
C GLY A 195 10.39 5.28 4.40
N SER A 196 10.81 6.15 5.32
CA SER A 196 11.47 7.44 5.06
C SER A 196 12.03 8.02 6.38
N PRO A 197 13.21 8.67 6.42
CA PRO A 197 14.13 8.92 5.32
C PRO A 197 15.12 7.78 5.05
N GLY A 198 15.17 6.74 5.89
CA GLY A 198 16.25 5.76 5.98
C GLY A 198 17.44 6.28 6.79
N VAL A 199 18.31 5.36 7.21
CA VAL A 199 19.54 5.71 7.94
C VAL A 199 20.73 5.65 7.00
N LEU A 200 21.43 6.77 6.84
CA LEU A 200 22.68 6.82 6.08
C LEU A 200 23.75 6.02 6.80
N THR A 201 24.32 5.04 6.12
CA THR A 201 25.39 4.17 6.60
C THR A 201 26.18 3.62 5.41
N GLU A 202 27.25 2.86 5.66
CA GLU A 202 27.97 2.12 4.63
C GLU A 202 27.65 0.63 4.75
N VAL A 203 27.30 -0.01 3.63
CA VAL A 203 27.09 -1.46 3.53
C VAL A 203 27.92 -1.99 2.37
N GLY A 204 28.88 -2.88 2.62
CA GLY A 204 29.72 -3.45 1.56
C GLY A 204 30.49 -2.41 0.74
N GLY A 205 30.95 -1.33 1.38
CA GLY A 205 31.61 -0.21 0.70
C GLY A 205 30.69 0.70 -0.11
N LEU A 206 29.37 0.58 0.03
CA LEU A 206 28.38 1.46 -0.60
C LEU A 206 27.76 2.39 0.46
N PRO A 207 27.99 3.71 0.38
CA PRO A 207 27.23 4.70 1.13
C PRO A 207 25.76 4.67 0.69
N ALA A 208 24.84 4.37 1.60
CA ALA A 208 23.43 4.19 1.30
C ALA A 208 22.54 4.45 2.50
N TYR A 209 21.27 4.76 2.23
CA TYR A 209 20.22 4.74 3.23
C TYR A 209 19.70 3.30 3.40
N ALA A 210 19.76 2.76 4.61
CA ALA A 210 19.29 1.42 4.95
C ALA A 210 17.82 1.40 5.38
N TYR A 211 17.12 0.33 4.98
CA TYR A 211 15.71 0.05 5.28
C TYR A 211 15.48 -1.45 5.44
N ASP A 212 14.30 -1.83 5.94
CA ASP A 212 13.83 -3.21 6.00
C ASP A 212 14.79 -4.10 6.80
N ALA A 213 15.14 -3.66 8.01
CA ALA A 213 16.06 -4.37 8.90
C ALA A 213 15.36 -5.47 9.72
N HIS A 214 15.96 -6.65 9.73
CA HIS A 214 15.52 -7.83 10.50
C HIS A 214 16.69 -8.45 11.24
N ARG A 215 16.44 -9.07 12.39
CA ARG A 215 17.48 -9.78 13.14
C ARG A 215 18.03 -10.95 12.33
N GLY A 216 19.36 -11.08 12.34
CA GLY A 216 20.07 -12.27 11.93
C GLY A 216 20.36 -13.21 13.11
N ALA A 217 20.78 -14.43 12.79
CA ALA A 217 21.17 -15.43 13.78
C ALA A 217 22.70 -15.62 13.89
N ALA A 218 23.47 -15.09 12.93
CA ALA A 218 24.93 -15.22 12.92
C ALA A 218 25.57 -14.31 13.98
N ARG A 219 26.69 -14.75 14.55
CA ARG A 219 27.47 -14.06 15.59
C ARG A 219 28.97 -14.28 15.36
N GLY A 220 29.80 -13.49 16.03
CA GLY A 220 31.26 -13.71 16.10
C GLY A 220 32.05 -13.28 14.86
N ALA A 221 31.42 -12.60 13.90
CA ALA A 221 32.10 -12.04 12.74
C ALA A 221 32.46 -10.56 12.99
N ARG A 222 33.42 -10.03 12.23
CA ARG A 222 33.82 -8.62 12.30
C ARG A 222 32.63 -7.70 12.01
N PRO A 223 32.28 -6.75 12.90
CA PRO A 223 31.19 -5.81 12.65
C PRO A 223 31.29 -5.10 11.30
N GLY A 224 30.15 -4.97 10.61
CA GLY A 224 30.04 -4.40 9.26
C GLY A 224 30.34 -5.38 8.11
N ALA A 225 30.85 -6.59 8.40
CA ALA A 225 31.12 -7.59 7.37
C ALA A 225 29.84 -8.15 6.74
N LEU A 226 29.83 -8.33 5.41
CA LEU A 226 28.78 -9.05 4.69
C LEU A 226 28.96 -10.56 4.85
N LEU A 227 27.99 -11.22 5.48
CA LEU A 227 28.08 -12.64 5.84
C LEU A 227 27.37 -13.54 4.83
N SER A 228 26.24 -13.10 4.29
CA SER A 228 25.39 -13.88 3.40
C SER A 228 24.41 -12.97 2.65
N ARG A 229 23.80 -13.49 1.59
CA ARG A 229 22.66 -12.89 0.89
C ARG A 229 21.53 -13.89 0.76
N ARG A 230 20.28 -13.39 0.80
CA ARG A 230 19.06 -14.19 0.68
C ARG A 230 17.89 -13.34 0.21
N GLN A 231 17.16 -13.83 -0.79
CA GLN A 231 15.85 -13.28 -1.20
C GLN A 231 15.82 -11.76 -1.44
N GLY A 232 16.93 -11.16 -1.87
CA GLY A 232 17.04 -9.71 -2.10
C GLY A 232 17.78 -8.95 -1.01
N ALA A 233 17.92 -9.54 0.18
CA ALA A 233 18.57 -8.97 1.36
C ALA A 233 20.03 -9.42 1.53
N VAL A 234 20.79 -8.67 2.32
CA VAL A 234 22.15 -9.03 2.78
C VAL A 234 22.20 -9.11 4.30
N LEU A 235 23.00 -10.04 4.82
CA LEU A 235 23.26 -10.20 6.25
C LEU A 235 24.56 -9.48 6.61
N VAL A 236 24.49 -8.53 7.54
CA VAL A 236 25.61 -7.71 8.01
C VAL A 236 25.90 -8.05 9.46
N ALA A 237 27.16 -8.29 9.82
CA ALA A 237 27.58 -8.48 11.21
C ALA A 237 27.44 -7.18 12.02
N THR A 238 27.07 -7.32 13.28
CA THR A 238 26.99 -6.23 14.28
C THR A 238 27.90 -6.55 15.48
N GLY A 239 27.97 -5.66 16.48
CA GLY A 239 28.82 -5.84 17.66
C GLY A 239 28.60 -7.16 18.42
N ASP A 240 27.36 -7.63 18.51
CA ASP A 240 26.97 -8.83 19.25
C ASP A 240 26.23 -9.87 18.39
N GLY A 241 26.00 -9.61 17.10
CA GLY A 241 25.19 -10.48 16.25
C GLY A 241 25.21 -10.13 14.77
N SER A 242 24.02 -10.03 14.16
CA SER A 242 23.87 -9.68 12.76
C SER A 242 22.47 -9.15 12.42
N LEU A 243 22.37 -8.41 11.31
CA LEU A 243 21.12 -7.87 10.75
C LEU A 243 21.00 -8.19 9.27
N TRP A 244 19.82 -8.65 8.87
CA TRP A 244 19.39 -8.63 7.48
C TRP A 244 18.96 -7.22 7.10
N ILE A 245 19.55 -6.67 6.04
CA ILE A 245 19.14 -5.42 5.41
C ILE A 245 18.45 -5.77 4.10
N GLY A 246 17.12 -5.54 4.04
CA GLY A 246 16.31 -5.90 2.89
C GLY A 246 16.44 -4.93 1.72
N HIS A 247 16.56 -3.63 2.01
CA HIS A 247 16.54 -2.58 0.99
C HIS A 247 17.59 -1.50 1.26
N LEU A 248 18.16 -0.99 0.17
CA LEU A 248 19.11 0.12 0.17
C LEU A 248 18.68 1.17 -0.85
N ARG A 249 18.95 2.42 -0.53
CA ARG A 249 18.94 3.53 -1.50
C ARG A 249 20.35 4.12 -1.54
N PRO A 250 21.10 3.96 -2.64
CA PRO A 250 22.43 4.58 -2.76
C PRO A 250 22.38 6.06 -2.39
N ALA A 251 23.40 6.52 -1.65
CA ALA A 251 23.52 7.93 -1.32
C ALA A 251 23.87 8.75 -2.57
N GLY A 252 23.46 10.01 -2.59
CA GLY A 252 23.68 10.91 -3.71
C GLY A 252 22.41 11.19 -4.55
N PRO A 253 22.53 12.09 -5.54
CA PRO A 253 21.42 12.47 -6.40
C PRO A 253 20.94 11.26 -7.20
N GLY A 254 19.63 11.09 -7.32
CA GLY A 254 19.05 10.04 -8.15
C GLY A 254 19.04 8.64 -7.51
N GLY A 255 19.50 8.44 -6.27
CA GLY A 255 19.41 7.15 -5.58
C GLY A 255 17.96 6.62 -5.48
N ILE A 256 17.74 5.37 -5.90
CA ILE A 256 16.43 4.69 -5.86
C ILE A 256 16.48 3.59 -4.81
N LYS A 257 15.42 3.49 -3.99
CA LYS A 257 15.29 2.41 -3.00
C LYS A 257 14.96 1.10 -3.69
N VAL A 258 15.88 0.13 -3.66
CA VAL A 258 15.77 -1.21 -4.28
C VAL A 258 16.22 -2.30 -3.31
N PRO A 259 15.98 -3.59 -3.59
CA PRO A 259 16.53 -4.67 -2.76
C PRO A 259 18.04 -4.51 -2.57
N ALA A 260 18.55 -4.79 -1.36
CA ALA A 260 19.95 -4.54 -1.02
C ALA A 260 20.91 -5.26 -1.99
N THR A 261 20.57 -6.47 -2.41
CA THR A 261 21.37 -7.21 -3.39
C THR A 261 21.43 -6.55 -4.77
N THR A 262 20.36 -5.86 -5.19
CA THR A 262 20.32 -5.08 -6.43
C THR A 262 21.19 -3.83 -6.31
N ALA A 263 21.13 -3.12 -5.17
CA ALA A 263 21.94 -1.93 -4.95
C ALA A 263 23.45 -2.24 -4.88
N LEU A 264 23.82 -3.37 -4.29
CA LEU A 264 25.22 -3.75 -4.09
C LEU A 264 25.88 -4.34 -5.35
N GLY A 265 25.12 -5.06 -6.20
CA GLY A 265 25.61 -5.58 -7.47
C GLY A 265 26.91 -6.38 -7.32
N GLU A 266 27.95 -6.00 -8.07
CA GLU A 266 29.28 -6.62 -8.06
C GLU A 266 29.97 -6.62 -6.69
N ARG A 267 29.57 -5.74 -5.77
CA ARG A 267 30.09 -5.71 -4.39
C ARG A 267 29.75 -6.97 -3.59
N LEU A 268 28.88 -7.83 -4.12
CA LEU A 268 28.53 -9.13 -3.54
C LEU A 268 29.41 -10.27 -4.02
N ARG A 269 30.44 -10.01 -4.84
CA ARG A 269 31.38 -11.06 -5.28
C ARG A 269 32.00 -11.73 -4.05
N GLY A 270 31.88 -13.05 -3.97
CA GLY A 270 32.35 -13.84 -2.83
C GLY A 270 31.39 -13.90 -1.64
N VAL A 271 30.29 -13.14 -1.61
CA VAL A 271 29.28 -13.22 -0.54
C VAL A 271 28.39 -14.45 -0.76
N PRO A 272 28.36 -15.41 0.19
CA PRO A 272 27.59 -16.64 0.07
C PRO A 272 26.10 -16.38 -0.14
N ASN A 273 25.47 -17.10 -1.07
CA ASN A 273 24.01 -17.13 -1.18
C ASN A 273 23.49 -18.26 -0.30
N SER A 274 22.66 -17.95 0.69
CA SER A 274 22.05 -18.94 1.58
C SER A 274 20.57 -19.09 1.21
N PRO A 275 20.22 -19.87 0.16
CA PRO A 275 18.83 -20.05 -0.24
C PRO A 275 18.06 -20.73 0.88
N LEU A 276 16.76 -20.48 0.93
CA LEU A 276 15.87 -21.09 1.91
C LEU A 276 14.51 -21.32 1.26
N GLU A 277 14.13 -22.59 1.15
CA GLU A 277 12.87 -23.01 0.56
C GLU A 277 11.67 -22.52 1.39
N ALA A 278 10.56 -22.20 0.71
CA ALA A 278 9.36 -21.67 1.37
C ALA A 278 8.76 -22.65 2.40
N HIS A 279 8.96 -23.95 2.19
CA HIS A 279 8.45 -25.06 3.00
C HIS A 279 9.47 -25.64 3.98
N ALA A 280 10.73 -25.20 3.96
CA ALA A 280 11.73 -25.68 4.89
C ALA A 280 11.23 -25.45 6.31
N GLN A 281 11.04 -26.52 7.09
CA GLN A 281 10.63 -26.39 8.49
C GLN A 281 11.64 -25.50 9.24
N PRO A 282 11.21 -24.69 10.22
CA PRO A 282 12.13 -23.76 10.86
C PRO A 282 13.09 -24.52 11.78
N GLU A 283 14.33 -24.75 11.35
CA GLU A 283 15.45 -24.90 12.29
C GLU A 283 15.63 -23.63 13.14
N ALA A 284 15.17 -22.48 12.62
CA ALA A 284 15.13 -21.19 13.33
C ALA A 284 13.86 -20.39 12.97
N PRO A 285 12.87 -20.23 13.87
CA PRO A 285 11.69 -19.39 13.67
C PRO A 285 11.98 -17.92 13.31
N ALA A 286 13.18 -17.45 13.70
CA ALA A 286 13.69 -16.11 13.45
C ALA A 286 14.36 -15.92 12.07
N ALA A 287 14.43 -16.96 11.22
CA ALA A 287 15.06 -16.85 9.91
C ALA A 287 14.34 -15.82 9.02
N TYR A 288 15.10 -14.90 8.42
CA TYR A 288 14.59 -13.99 7.40
C TYR A 288 14.03 -14.77 6.22
N ARG A 289 12.73 -14.56 5.95
CA ARG A 289 11.95 -15.19 4.89
C ARG A 289 10.81 -14.26 4.48
N GLN A 290 10.70 -14.00 3.19
CA GLN A 290 9.62 -13.22 2.60
C GLN A 290 8.38 -14.05 2.28
N VAL A 291 8.53 -15.37 2.07
CA VAL A 291 7.43 -16.31 1.80
C VAL A 291 7.57 -17.51 2.72
N ARG A 292 6.47 -17.94 3.33
CA ARG A 292 6.42 -19.05 4.30
C ARG A 292 5.19 -19.90 4.06
N TYR A 293 5.36 -21.21 3.99
CA TYR A 293 4.26 -22.18 3.99
C TYR A 293 4.22 -22.94 5.31
N ARG A 294 3.03 -23.14 5.88
CA ARG A 294 2.78 -24.02 7.03
C ARG A 294 1.48 -24.77 6.83
N ARG A 295 1.42 -26.03 7.24
CA ARG A 295 0.18 -26.81 7.28
C ARG A 295 -0.35 -26.92 8.70
N THR A 296 -1.67 -26.77 8.86
CA THR A 296 -2.40 -27.09 10.09
C THR A 296 -3.61 -27.94 9.71
N GLY A 297 -3.54 -29.25 9.95
CA GLY A 297 -4.58 -30.20 9.56
C GLY A 297 -4.90 -30.14 8.06
N ALA A 298 -6.13 -29.74 7.73
CA ALA A 298 -6.62 -29.62 6.36
C ALA A 298 -6.36 -28.25 5.70
N ILE A 299 -5.66 -27.33 6.38
CA ILE A 299 -5.43 -25.96 5.92
C ILE A 299 -3.94 -25.76 5.63
N GLY A 300 -3.63 -25.32 4.42
CA GLY A 300 -2.32 -24.79 4.03
C GLY A 300 -2.30 -23.28 4.20
N TRP A 301 -1.33 -22.77 4.95
CA TRP A 301 -1.10 -21.35 5.21
C TRP A 301 0.09 -20.87 4.41
N LEU A 302 -0.16 -20.10 3.36
CA LEU A 302 0.88 -19.46 2.55
C LEU A 302 0.91 -17.96 2.86
N HIS A 303 1.92 -17.56 3.62
CA HIS A 303 2.16 -16.16 3.97
C HIS A 303 3.23 -15.56 3.07
N PHE A 304 3.01 -14.35 2.58
CA PHE A 304 4.03 -13.56 1.92
C PHE A 304 4.04 -12.13 2.47
N ASP A 305 5.24 -11.60 2.72
CA ASP A 305 5.47 -10.23 3.19
C ASP A 305 6.58 -9.61 2.35
N PHE A 306 6.16 -8.93 1.28
CA PHE A 306 7.04 -8.18 0.42
C PHE A 306 7.04 -6.73 0.87
N TYR A 307 8.22 -6.15 1.03
CA TYR A 307 8.39 -4.79 1.51
C TYR A 307 7.58 -3.80 0.64
N ASN A 308 6.80 -2.92 1.27
CA ASN A 308 5.83 -2.01 0.64
C ASN A 308 4.76 -2.69 -0.24
N GLY A 309 4.58 -4.01 -0.17
CA GLY A 309 3.68 -4.77 -1.04
C GLY A 309 4.10 -4.80 -2.52
N ALA A 310 5.30 -4.33 -2.87
CA ALA A 310 5.77 -4.23 -4.24
C ALA A 310 6.41 -5.54 -4.71
N MET A 311 6.00 -6.06 -5.87
CA MET A 311 6.36 -7.41 -6.31
C MET A 311 7.27 -7.39 -7.52
N ALA A 312 8.59 -7.42 -7.34
CA ALA A 312 9.54 -7.60 -8.45
C ALA A 312 9.48 -9.05 -9.01
N PRO A 313 9.99 -9.34 -10.23
CA PRO A 313 9.93 -10.69 -10.81
C PRO A 313 10.49 -11.80 -9.89
N GLY A 314 11.53 -11.50 -9.11
CA GLY A 314 12.06 -12.44 -8.11
C GLY A 314 11.08 -12.75 -6.99
N HIS A 315 10.29 -11.77 -6.53
CA HIS A 315 9.24 -11.97 -5.53
C HIS A 315 8.11 -12.84 -6.09
N CYS A 316 7.64 -12.52 -7.31
CA CYS A 316 6.60 -13.28 -8.00
C CYS A 316 7.00 -14.75 -8.21
N ARG A 317 8.23 -15.01 -8.67
CA ARG A 317 8.74 -16.39 -8.84
C ARG A 317 8.79 -17.16 -7.51
N ARG A 318 9.21 -16.52 -6.41
CA ARG A 318 9.20 -17.13 -5.08
C ARG A 318 7.77 -17.46 -4.61
N LEU A 319 6.84 -16.53 -4.80
CA LEU A 319 5.44 -16.75 -4.45
C LEU A 319 4.81 -17.87 -5.30
N LEU A 320 5.09 -17.89 -6.61
CA LEU A 320 4.62 -18.92 -7.52
C LEU A 320 5.15 -20.31 -7.13
N ALA A 321 6.45 -20.42 -6.82
CA ALA A 321 7.04 -21.67 -6.36
C ALA A 321 6.38 -22.16 -5.06
N ALA A 322 6.14 -21.27 -4.12
CA ALA A 322 5.46 -21.60 -2.87
C ALA A 322 3.97 -21.95 -3.06
N LEU A 323 3.27 -21.29 -3.98
CA LEU A 323 1.89 -21.61 -4.36
C LEU A 323 1.81 -23.02 -4.95
N ARG A 324 2.70 -23.35 -5.89
CA ARG A 324 2.76 -24.69 -6.50
C ARG A 324 3.07 -25.77 -5.46
N HIS A 325 4.01 -25.49 -4.56
CA HIS A 325 4.29 -26.38 -3.43
C HIS A 325 3.04 -26.59 -2.56
N ALA A 326 2.35 -25.51 -2.20
CA ALA A 326 1.15 -25.56 -1.37
C ALA A 326 -0.01 -26.29 -2.06
N ALA A 327 -0.21 -26.05 -3.36
CA ALA A 327 -1.25 -26.68 -4.17
C ALA A 327 -1.01 -28.19 -4.39
N ALA A 328 0.25 -28.64 -4.32
CA ALA A 328 0.62 -30.05 -4.35
C ALA A 328 0.32 -30.79 -3.04
N GLN A 329 0.12 -30.07 -1.92
CA GLN A 329 -0.20 -30.70 -0.63
C GLN A 329 -1.64 -31.24 -0.60
N ASP A 330 -1.86 -32.26 0.24
CA ASP A 330 -3.21 -32.77 0.52
C ASP A 330 -3.92 -31.93 1.59
N THR A 331 -4.15 -30.66 1.27
CA THR A 331 -4.94 -29.73 2.07
C THR A 331 -6.25 -29.39 1.37
N ARG A 332 -7.33 -29.16 2.11
CA ARG A 332 -8.65 -28.80 1.56
C ARG A 332 -8.75 -27.31 1.24
N VAL A 333 -8.05 -26.48 2.02
CA VAL A 333 -8.04 -25.01 1.91
C VAL A 333 -6.60 -24.51 1.85
N LEU A 334 -6.34 -23.56 0.96
CA LEU A 334 -5.11 -22.77 0.88
C LEU A 334 -5.42 -21.32 1.24
N VAL A 335 -4.91 -20.84 2.37
CA VAL A 335 -4.98 -19.44 2.74
C VAL A 335 -3.74 -18.73 2.20
N LEU A 336 -3.95 -17.85 1.22
CA LEU A 336 -2.96 -16.92 0.70
C LEU A 336 -3.09 -15.60 1.47
N ARG A 337 -2.15 -15.32 2.38
CA ARG A 337 -2.17 -14.14 3.25
C ARG A 337 -0.98 -13.23 2.95
N GLY A 338 -1.25 -11.97 2.61
CA GLY A 338 -0.23 -10.93 2.48
C GLY A 338 0.19 -10.34 3.84
N GLY A 339 1.11 -9.37 3.82
CA GLY A 339 1.53 -8.63 5.01
C GLY A 339 0.42 -7.74 5.59
N THR A 340 0.59 -7.30 6.84
CA THR A 340 -0.34 -6.37 7.50
C THR A 340 -0.16 -4.92 7.05
N GLU A 341 1.04 -4.54 6.58
CA GLU A 341 1.28 -3.22 5.99
C GLU A 341 0.66 -3.10 4.60
N ALA A 342 0.73 -4.18 3.80
CA ALA A 342 0.09 -4.28 2.50
C ALA A 342 -0.13 -5.75 2.14
N PHE A 343 -1.27 -6.06 1.52
CA PHE A 343 -1.42 -7.34 0.84
C PHE A 343 -0.54 -7.38 -0.41
N SER A 344 -0.77 -6.45 -1.35
CA SER A 344 0.07 -6.24 -2.54
C SER A 344 -0.28 -4.90 -3.18
N ASN A 345 0.72 -4.27 -3.80
CA ASN A 345 0.58 -3.07 -4.63
C ASN A 345 0.94 -3.32 -6.11
N GLY A 346 1.08 -4.59 -6.50
CA GLY A 346 1.40 -4.98 -7.88
C GLY A 346 2.88 -4.85 -8.22
N ILE A 347 3.17 -4.40 -9.46
CA ILE A 347 4.53 -4.32 -10.01
C ILE A 347 5.47 -3.45 -9.17
N HIS A 348 6.78 -3.76 -9.21
CA HIS A 348 7.75 -3.06 -8.37
C HIS A 348 8.36 -1.84 -9.08
N LEU A 349 7.65 -0.72 -9.06
CA LEU A 349 8.02 0.52 -9.77
C LEU A 349 9.46 0.98 -9.53
N ASN A 350 9.98 0.88 -8.30
CA ASN A 350 11.38 1.25 -8.01
C ASN A 350 12.41 0.34 -8.69
N VAL A 351 12.15 -0.97 -8.79
CA VAL A 351 13.06 -1.92 -9.44
C VAL A 351 13.00 -1.73 -10.96
N ILE A 352 11.82 -1.41 -11.49
CA ILE A 352 11.63 -1.06 -12.90
C ILE A 352 12.38 0.24 -13.23
N GLU A 353 12.26 1.28 -12.40
CA GLU A 353 12.99 2.56 -12.56
C GLU A 353 14.50 2.43 -12.42
N ALA A 354 14.98 1.55 -11.56
CA ALA A 354 16.42 1.31 -11.41
C ALA A 354 17.02 0.39 -12.48
N ALA A 355 16.20 -0.25 -13.33
CA ALA A 355 16.68 -1.17 -14.36
C ALA A 355 17.32 -0.40 -15.54
N PRO A 356 18.33 -0.97 -16.22
CA PRO A 356 18.89 -0.38 -17.44
C PRO A 356 17.86 -0.22 -18.55
N ASP A 357 16.95 -1.19 -18.68
CA ASP A 357 15.77 -1.12 -19.56
C ASP A 357 14.50 -1.22 -18.71
N PRO A 358 13.94 -0.05 -18.33
CA PRO A 358 12.62 0.06 -17.72
C PRO A 358 11.48 -0.69 -18.39
N ALA A 359 11.38 -0.63 -19.71
CA ALA A 359 10.23 -1.17 -20.43
C ALA A 359 10.27 -2.70 -20.39
N ALA A 360 11.44 -3.29 -20.68
CA ALA A 360 11.64 -4.73 -20.53
C ALA A 360 11.46 -5.19 -19.07
N ALA A 361 11.91 -4.41 -18.08
CA ALA A 361 11.71 -4.73 -16.68
C ALA A 361 10.23 -4.72 -16.28
N ALA A 362 9.46 -3.74 -16.74
CA ALA A 362 8.01 -3.67 -16.52
C ALA A 362 7.28 -4.86 -17.16
N TRP A 363 7.64 -5.19 -18.41
CA TRP A 363 7.09 -6.33 -19.13
C TRP A 363 7.36 -7.66 -18.44
N ALA A 364 8.62 -7.89 -18.02
CA ALA A 364 8.98 -9.08 -17.25
C ALA A 364 8.24 -9.15 -15.92
N ASN A 365 8.02 -8.00 -15.27
CA ASN A 365 7.31 -7.94 -14.00
C ASN A 365 5.83 -8.32 -14.14
N ILE A 366 5.11 -7.75 -15.10
CA ILE A 366 3.68 -8.04 -15.25
C ILE A 366 3.46 -9.52 -15.62
N ARG A 367 4.26 -10.07 -16.53
CA ARG A 367 4.19 -11.50 -16.88
C ARG A 367 4.45 -12.41 -15.67
N ALA A 368 5.35 -12.00 -14.76
CA ALA A 368 5.60 -12.75 -13.54
C ALA A 368 4.42 -12.70 -12.56
N ILE A 369 3.69 -11.58 -12.47
CA ILE A 369 2.45 -11.50 -11.69
C ILE A 369 1.34 -12.36 -12.32
N ASN A 370 1.18 -12.33 -13.64
CA ASN A 370 0.16 -13.13 -14.33
C ASN A 370 0.31 -14.63 -14.04
N GLN A 371 1.53 -15.15 -13.97
CA GLN A 371 1.76 -16.54 -13.59
C GLN A 371 1.22 -16.88 -12.19
N VAL A 372 1.34 -15.94 -11.24
CA VAL A 372 0.76 -16.09 -9.89
C VAL A 372 -0.77 -16.06 -9.96
N CYS A 373 -1.35 -15.11 -10.70
CA CYS A 373 -2.81 -15.04 -10.88
C CYS A 373 -3.37 -16.33 -11.50
N ARG A 374 -2.71 -16.87 -12.54
CA ARG A 374 -3.08 -18.12 -13.20
C ARG A 374 -3.05 -19.30 -12.23
N GLU A 375 -2.04 -19.39 -11.38
CA GLU A 375 -1.93 -20.46 -10.38
C GLU A 375 -3.08 -20.39 -9.37
N ILE A 376 -3.45 -19.18 -8.91
CA ILE A 376 -4.58 -18.96 -7.99
C ILE A 376 -5.91 -19.36 -8.66
N ILE A 377 -6.17 -18.86 -9.87
CA ILE A 377 -7.41 -19.12 -10.62
C ILE A 377 -7.53 -20.61 -10.96
N GLY A 378 -6.43 -21.24 -11.40
CA GLY A 378 -6.37 -22.63 -11.83
C GLY A 378 -6.34 -23.66 -10.70
N CYS A 379 -6.13 -23.24 -9.44
CA CYS A 379 -6.09 -24.16 -8.32
C CYS A 379 -7.48 -24.77 -8.03
N THR A 380 -7.72 -25.98 -8.55
CA THR A 380 -8.98 -26.73 -8.38
C THR A 380 -8.90 -27.84 -7.34
N ARG A 381 -7.68 -28.18 -6.88
CA ARG A 381 -7.44 -29.22 -5.87
C ARG A 381 -7.77 -28.76 -4.45
N GLN A 382 -7.76 -27.46 -4.21
CA GLN A 382 -7.97 -26.83 -2.91
C GLN A 382 -8.90 -25.63 -3.09
N LEU A 383 -9.59 -25.21 -2.02
CA LEU A 383 -10.22 -23.89 -2.02
C LEU A 383 -9.19 -22.84 -1.66
N VAL A 384 -9.06 -21.79 -2.47
CA VAL A 384 -8.14 -20.70 -2.20
C VAL A 384 -8.86 -19.57 -1.49
N VAL A 385 -8.34 -19.16 -0.33
CA VAL A 385 -8.78 -17.96 0.40
C VAL A 385 -7.68 -16.91 0.25
N ALA A 386 -7.96 -15.80 -0.44
CA ALA A 386 -7.08 -14.64 -0.45
C ALA A 386 -7.44 -13.73 0.73
N ALA A 387 -6.50 -13.58 1.67
CA ALA A 387 -6.67 -12.82 2.91
C ALA A 387 -5.88 -11.51 2.87
N TYR A 388 -6.60 -10.41 2.65
CA TYR A 388 -6.09 -9.04 2.60
C TYR A 388 -5.94 -8.51 4.03
N ALA A 389 -4.78 -8.80 4.63
CA ALA A 389 -4.45 -8.34 5.99
C ALA A 389 -4.00 -6.87 6.03
N GLY A 390 -3.57 -6.32 4.91
CA GLY A 390 -3.21 -4.92 4.70
C GLY A 390 -3.82 -4.39 3.40
N SER A 391 -3.78 -3.07 3.22
CA SER A 391 -4.30 -2.41 2.02
C SER A 391 -3.69 -2.98 0.73
N ALA A 392 -4.43 -2.85 -0.36
CA ALA A 392 -3.98 -3.30 -1.67
C ALA A 392 -4.28 -2.26 -2.75
N GLY A 393 -3.43 -2.20 -3.76
CA GLY A 393 -3.59 -1.27 -4.88
C GLY A 393 -3.28 -1.89 -6.24
N ALA A 394 -3.92 -1.36 -7.27
CA ALA A 394 -3.72 -1.73 -8.67
C ALA A 394 -3.79 -3.26 -8.86
N GLY A 395 -2.77 -3.83 -9.52
CA GLY A 395 -2.65 -5.27 -9.73
C GLY A 395 -2.62 -6.09 -8.44
N GLY A 396 -2.23 -5.48 -7.32
CA GLY A 396 -2.27 -6.13 -6.01
C GLY A 396 -3.69 -6.38 -5.49
N VAL A 397 -4.67 -5.55 -5.86
CA VAL A 397 -6.08 -5.88 -5.63
C VAL A 397 -6.49 -7.04 -6.53
N MET A 398 -6.16 -6.96 -7.82
CA MET A 398 -6.58 -7.96 -8.82
C MET A 398 -6.00 -9.36 -8.54
N LEU A 399 -4.77 -9.42 -8.02
CA LEU A 399 -4.03 -10.65 -7.70
C LEU A 399 -4.86 -11.67 -6.90
N GLY A 400 -5.58 -11.22 -5.87
CA GLY A 400 -6.37 -12.12 -5.02
C GLY A 400 -7.79 -12.35 -5.52
N LEU A 401 -8.30 -11.58 -6.49
CA LEU A 401 -9.69 -11.72 -6.98
C LEU A 401 -9.94 -13.06 -7.70
N GLY A 402 -8.88 -13.76 -8.12
CA GLY A 402 -8.97 -15.12 -8.65
C GLY A 402 -9.27 -16.22 -7.60
N ALA A 403 -9.18 -15.88 -6.30
CA ALA A 403 -9.43 -16.84 -5.22
C ALA A 403 -10.91 -17.24 -5.10
N ASP A 404 -11.18 -18.36 -4.43
CA ASP A 404 -12.55 -18.84 -4.19
C ASP A 404 -13.27 -18.01 -3.10
N VAL A 405 -12.50 -17.45 -2.18
CA VAL A 405 -12.96 -16.51 -1.15
C VAL A 405 -11.94 -15.39 -1.05
N VAL A 406 -12.40 -14.15 -1.09
CA VAL A 406 -11.60 -12.96 -0.80
C VAL A 406 -12.08 -12.38 0.51
N ALA A 407 -11.20 -12.41 1.50
CA ALA A 407 -11.43 -11.89 2.83
C ALA A 407 -10.52 -10.69 3.09
N ALA A 408 -11.01 -9.69 3.81
CA ALA A 408 -10.22 -8.50 4.15
C ALA A 408 -10.31 -8.15 5.63
N ARG A 409 -9.25 -7.53 6.17
CA ARG A 409 -9.27 -6.94 7.51
C ARG A 409 -10.04 -5.62 7.48
N ASP A 410 -10.90 -5.35 8.46
CA ASP A 410 -11.58 -4.06 8.56
C ASP A 410 -10.57 -2.88 8.64
N GLY A 411 -10.94 -1.75 8.06
CA GLY A 411 -10.16 -0.51 8.08
C GLY A 411 -9.05 -0.42 7.04
N ILE A 412 -8.82 -1.44 6.20
CA ILE A 412 -7.92 -1.32 5.05
C ILE A 412 -8.62 -0.63 3.87
N VAL A 413 -7.82 -0.19 2.89
CA VAL A 413 -8.32 0.41 1.64
C VAL A 413 -7.92 -0.46 0.46
N LEU A 414 -8.86 -0.61 -0.48
CA LEU A 414 -8.64 -1.27 -1.76
C LEU A 414 -8.70 -0.23 -2.88
N ASN A 415 -7.66 -0.19 -3.72
CA ASN A 415 -7.63 0.63 -4.93
C ASN A 415 -7.69 -0.28 -6.17
N PRO A 416 -8.88 -0.76 -6.59
CA PRO A 416 -9.06 -1.73 -7.68
C PRO A 416 -8.93 -1.08 -9.07
N TYR A 417 -7.92 -0.23 -9.26
CA TYR A 417 -7.73 0.55 -10.49
C TYR A 417 -6.25 0.88 -10.70
N TYR A 418 -5.91 1.28 -11.93
CA TYR A 418 -4.54 1.61 -12.32
C TYR A 418 -4.44 3.12 -12.59
N ASP A 419 -3.67 3.83 -11.77
CA ASP A 419 -3.46 5.28 -11.90
C ASP A 419 -2.01 5.67 -12.17
N ILE A 420 -1.27 4.77 -12.82
CA ILE A 420 0.14 4.98 -13.19
C ILE A 420 0.34 4.94 -14.70
N GLY A 421 -0.72 5.11 -15.50
CA GLY A 421 -0.62 5.05 -16.96
C GLY A 421 -0.51 3.62 -17.51
N LEU A 422 -1.10 2.64 -16.85
CA LEU A 422 -1.14 1.24 -17.29
C LEU A 422 -2.57 0.73 -17.39
N TYR A 423 -2.83 -0.14 -18.36
CA TYR A 423 -4.08 -0.88 -18.48
C TYR A 423 -4.27 -1.97 -17.38
N GLY A 424 -3.18 -2.63 -16.98
CA GLY A 424 -3.18 -3.78 -16.07
C GLY A 424 -3.26 -5.13 -16.79
N SER A 425 -2.81 -6.22 -16.17
CA SER A 425 -2.84 -7.56 -16.82
C SER A 425 -2.96 -8.76 -15.87
N GLU A 426 -3.44 -8.57 -14.66
CA GLU A 426 -3.56 -9.60 -13.64
C GLU A 426 -4.75 -10.57 -13.86
N LEU A 427 -5.15 -10.81 -15.12
CA LEU A 427 -6.42 -11.46 -15.50
C LEU A 427 -7.63 -10.72 -14.92
N HIS A 428 -7.52 -9.39 -14.85
CA HIS A 428 -8.53 -8.54 -14.24
C HIS A 428 -9.78 -8.43 -15.11
N THR A 429 -9.65 -8.51 -16.44
CA THR A 429 -10.79 -8.56 -17.38
C THR A 429 -11.57 -9.87 -17.29
N TYR A 430 -10.97 -10.93 -16.74
CA TYR A 430 -11.65 -12.17 -16.39
C TYR A 430 -12.27 -12.11 -14.98
N THR A 431 -11.49 -11.73 -13.97
CA THR A 431 -11.87 -11.83 -12.56
C THR A 431 -12.78 -10.70 -12.06
N LEU A 432 -12.47 -9.44 -12.38
CA LEU A 432 -13.20 -8.28 -11.82
C LEU A 432 -14.67 -8.24 -12.29
N PRO A 433 -15.01 -8.38 -13.59
CA PRO A 433 -16.40 -8.43 -14.03
C PRO A 433 -17.20 -9.58 -13.41
N ARG A 434 -16.56 -10.72 -13.13
CA ARG A 434 -17.22 -11.88 -12.48
C ARG A 434 -17.53 -11.64 -11.01
N ARG A 435 -16.84 -10.69 -10.35
CA ARG A 435 -17.10 -10.32 -8.96
C ARG A 435 -18.18 -9.25 -8.84
N VAL A 436 -18.06 -8.19 -9.63
CA VAL A 436 -18.88 -6.97 -9.43
C VAL A 436 -19.85 -6.67 -10.59
N GLY A 437 -19.82 -7.46 -11.66
CA GLY A 437 -20.50 -7.16 -12.93
C GLY A 437 -19.68 -6.23 -13.83
N ALA A 438 -19.90 -6.31 -15.16
CA ALA A 438 -19.10 -5.58 -16.15
C ALA A 438 -19.17 -4.06 -15.98
N ASP A 439 -20.36 -3.49 -15.82
CA ASP A 439 -20.54 -2.03 -15.69
C ASP A 439 -19.90 -1.47 -14.42
N ARG A 440 -19.94 -2.25 -13.32
CA ARG A 440 -19.28 -1.84 -12.08
C ARG A 440 -17.77 -1.98 -12.21
N ALA A 441 -17.28 -3.05 -12.83
CA ALA A 441 -15.86 -3.24 -13.09
C ALA A 441 -15.28 -2.06 -13.88
N GLN A 442 -15.97 -1.65 -14.97
CA GLN A 442 -15.56 -0.50 -15.77
C GLN A 442 -15.57 0.80 -14.96
N ARG A 443 -16.63 1.06 -14.19
CA ARG A 443 -16.70 2.24 -13.30
C ARG A 443 -15.56 2.29 -12.28
N LEU A 444 -15.19 1.17 -11.67
CA LEU A 444 -14.07 1.13 -10.72
C LEU A 444 -12.74 1.54 -11.38
N ILE A 445 -12.49 1.04 -12.60
CA ILE A 445 -11.29 1.38 -13.38
C ILE A 445 -11.29 2.86 -13.78
N ASP A 446 -12.44 3.42 -14.17
CA ASP A 446 -12.56 4.78 -14.67
C ASP A 446 -12.59 5.84 -13.56
N GLU A 447 -13.35 5.60 -12.48
CA GLU A 447 -13.52 6.55 -11.38
C GLU A 447 -12.24 6.71 -10.56
N LYS A 448 -11.44 5.64 -10.42
CA LYS A 448 -10.16 5.65 -9.71
C LYS A 448 -10.26 6.21 -8.29
N LEU A 449 -11.24 5.71 -7.54
CA LEU A 449 -11.51 6.08 -6.16
C LEU A 449 -11.23 4.91 -5.21
N PRO A 450 -10.65 5.17 -4.03
CA PRO A 450 -10.42 4.14 -3.02
C PRO A 450 -11.75 3.57 -2.51
N LEU A 451 -11.74 2.29 -2.16
CA LEU A 451 -12.87 1.60 -1.54
C LEU A 451 -12.54 1.20 -0.09
N SER A 452 -13.51 1.40 0.80
CA SER A 452 -13.52 0.70 2.09
C SER A 452 -13.82 -0.78 1.89
N THR A 453 -13.49 -1.57 2.91
CA THR A 453 -13.89 -2.97 3.03
C THR A 453 -15.41 -3.13 3.05
N ALA A 454 -16.14 -2.23 3.72
CA ALA A 454 -17.59 -2.23 3.78
C ALA A 454 -18.21 -2.01 2.39
N GLN A 455 -17.72 -1.04 1.62
CA GLN A 455 -18.17 -0.81 0.26
C GLN A 455 -17.78 -1.98 -0.66
N ALA A 456 -16.58 -2.54 -0.49
CA ALA A 456 -16.11 -3.68 -1.27
C ALA A 456 -16.99 -4.92 -1.10
N VAL A 457 -17.47 -5.22 0.11
CA VAL A 457 -18.46 -6.29 0.35
C VAL A 457 -19.78 -5.95 -0.33
N ARG A 458 -20.28 -4.71 -0.14
CA ARG A 458 -21.59 -4.27 -0.67
C ARG A 458 -21.69 -4.42 -2.19
N ILE A 459 -20.60 -4.21 -2.91
CA ILE A 459 -20.56 -4.35 -4.38
C ILE A 459 -20.15 -5.74 -4.87
N GLY A 460 -19.84 -6.69 -3.97
CA GLY A 460 -19.41 -8.05 -4.32
C GLY A 460 -17.92 -8.17 -4.70
N LEU A 461 -17.09 -7.14 -4.47
CA LEU A 461 -15.66 -7.21 -4.78
C LEU A 461 -14.93 -8.19 -3.85
N ILE A 462 -15.32 -8.22 -2.58
CA ILE A 462 -14.81 -9.16 -1.57
C ILE A 462 -15.98 -9.86 -0.88
N ASP A 463 -15.70 -11.02 -0.27
CA ASP A 463 -16.71 -11.92 0.27
C ASP A 463 -16.94 -11.72 1.78
N GLU A 464 -15.88 -11.50 2.56
CA GLU A 464 -15.97 -11.35 4.03
C GLU A 464 -15.02 -10.30 4.60
N VAL A 465 -15.41 -9.67 5.71
CA VAL A 465 -14.60 -8.70 6.44
C VAL A 465 -14.39 -9.17 7.88
N GLY A 466 -13.12 -9.28 8.26
CA GLY A 466 -12.71 -9.64 9.61
C GLY A 466 -12.42 -8.43 10.49
N PRO A 467 -12.22 -8.63 11.81
CA PRO A 467 -11.95 -7.55 12.77
C PRO A 467 -10.70 -6.73 12.43
N ARG A 468 -10.67 -5.46 12.83
CA ARG A 468 -9.53 -4.54 12.59
C ARG A 468 -8.28 -4.93 13.39
N HIS A 469 -8.45 -5.37 14.64
CA HIS A 469 -7.34 -5.70 15.54
C HIS A 469 -6.54 -6.91 15.02
N PRO A 470 -5.19 -6.86 14.93
CA PRO A 470 -4.40 -7.91 14.28
C PRO A 470 -4.58 -9.33 14.85
N GLU A 471 -4.70 -9.46 16.18
CA GLU A 471 -4.88 -10.76 16.84
C GLU A 471 -6.28 -11.32 16.59
N ALA A 472 -7.31 -10.47 16.74
CA ALA A 472 -8.70 -10.84 16.47
C ALA A 472 -8.89 -11.21 14.99
N TYR A 473 -8.22 -10.49 14.07
CA TYR A 473 -8.18 -10.84 12.65
C TYR A 473 -7.55 -12.22 12.41
N SER A 474 -6.45 -12.54 13.11
CA SER A 474 -5.76 -13.81 12.96
C SER A 474 -6.60 -14.99 13.46
N GLN A 475 -7.29 -14.82 14.60
CA GLN A 475 -8.24 -15.80 15.13
C GLN A 475 -9.43 -15.98 14.19
N TRP A 476 -10.03 -14.88 13.75
CA TRP A 476 -11.15 -14.89 12.80
C TRP A 476 -10.79 -15.57 11.47
N LEU A 477 -9.59 -15.29 10.93
CA LEU A 477 -9.12 -15.92 9.69
C LEU A 477 -8.92 -17.43 9.85
N THR A 478 -8.51 -17.88 11.04
CA THR A 478 -8.43 -19.31 11.37
C THR A 478 -9.81 -19.95 11.32
N LEU A 479 -10.80 -19.36 11.99
CA LEU A 479 -12.18 -19.83 11.97
C LEU A 479 -12.80 -19.81 10.55
N LEU A 480 -12.48 -18.80 9.74
CA LEU A 480 -12.88 -18.72 8.34
C LEU A 480 -12.30 -19.88 7.52
N ALA A 481 -11.00 -20.14 7.68
CA ALA A 481 -10.33 -21.24 6.98
C ALA A 481 -10.88 -22.60 7.41
N GLU A 482 -11.15 -22.79 8.71
CA GLU A 482 -11.76 -24.00 9.27
C GLU A 482 -13.17 -24.23 8.73
N ARG A 483 -14.00 -23.18 8.69
CA ARG A 483 -15.35 -23.22 8.08
C ARG A 483 -15.30 -23.67 6.62
N HIS A 484 -14.35 -23.16 5.84
CA HIS A 484 -14.17 -23.59 4.45
C HIS A 484 -13.47 -24.93 4.29
N SER A 485 -12.93 -25.49 5.36
CA SER A 485 -12.28 -26.80 5.36
C SER A 485 -13.26 -27.95 5.52
N ASP A 486 -14.56 -27.73 5.71
CA ASP A 486 -15.56 -28.82 5.73
C ASP A 486 -15.46 -29.69 4.48
N ALA A 487 -15.37 -31.02 4.66
CA ALA A 487 -15.04 -31.94 3.57
C ALA A 487 -16.09 -31.93 2.45
N ARG A 488 -17.38 -31.89 2.80
CA ARG A 488 -18.49 -31.95 1.85
C ARG A 488 -18.60 -30.63 1.08
N SER A 489 -18.61 -29.51 1.79
CA SER A 489 -18.69 -28.16 1.22
C SER A 489 -17.48 -27.87 0.33
N ALA A 490 -16.27 -28.17 0.81
CA ALA A 490 -15.04 -27.95 0.05
C ALA A 490 -15.03 -28.77 -1.25
N ARG A 491 -15.41 -30.05 -1.19
CA ARG A 491 -15.52 -30.91 -2.39
C ARG A 491 -16.52 -30.34 -3.41
N LYS A 492 -17.70 -29.91 -2.95
CA LYS A 492 -18.73 -29.30 -3.82
C LYS A 492 -18.21 -28.04 -4.52
N ARG A 493 -17.59 -27.13 -3.76
CA ARG A 493 -17.05 -25.87 -4.29
C ARG A 493 -15.90 -26.10 -5.27
N ARG A 494 -14.97 -27.01 -4.98
CA ARG A 494 -13.88 -27.39 -5.90
C ARG A 494 -14.41 -27.97 -7.20
N ALA A 495 -15.39 -28.88 -7.14
CA ALA A 495 -16.01 -29.45 -8.33
C ALA A 495 -16.75 -28.39 -9.15
N ALA A 496 -17.43 -27.44 -8.49
CA ALA A 496 -18.07 -26.31 -9.17
C ALA A 496 -17.05 -25.40 -9.87
N LYS A 497 -15.93 -25.08 -9.20
CA LYS A 497 -14.81 -24.33 -9.79
C LYS A 497 -14.24 -25.05 -11.02
N ALA A 498 -13.97 -26.35 -10.91
CA ALA A 498 -13.45 -27.16 -12.01
C ALA A 498 -14.41 -27.18 -13.21
N ARG A 499 -15.72 -27.38 -12.98
CA ARG A 499 -16.72 -27.31 -14.06
C ARG A 499 -16.81 -25.93 -14.70
N ARG A 500 -16.78 -24.86 -13.90
CA ARG A 500 -16.79 -23.48 -14.41
C ARG A 500 -15.59 -23.22 -15.32
N LEU A 501 -14.39 -23.61 -14.90
CA LEU A 501 -13.17 -23.43 -15.69
C LEU A 501 -13.17 -24.29 -16.96
N ALA A 502 -13.67 -25.54 -16.88
CA ALA A 502 -13.76 -26.42 -18.04
C ALA A 502 -14.83 -25.98 -19.05
N GLY A 503 -15.90 -25.33 -18.59
CA GLY A 503 -16.97 -24.79 -19.42
C GLY A 503 -16.72 -23.36 -19.91
N GLU A 504 -15.54 -22.78 -19.64
CA GLU A 504 -15.23 -21.42 -20.04
C GLU A 504 -15.03 -21.35 -21.56
N ARG A 505 -15.83 -20.51 -22.25
CA ARG A 505 -15.80 -20.40 -23.71
C ARG A 505 -14.55 -19.68 -24.22
N ILE A 506 -14.04 -18.73 -23.44
CA ILE A 506 -12.84 -17.95 -23.75
C ILE A 506 -11.73 -18.42 -22.80
N PRO A 507 -10.70 -19.11 -23.28
CA PRO A 507 -9.66 -19.60 -22.39
C PRO A 507 -8.85 -18.45 -21.78
N LEU A 508 -8.28 -18.68 -20.60
CA LEU A 508 -7.61 -17.63 -19.80
C LEU A 508 -6.43 -16.97 -20.52
N ASP A 509 -5.76 -17.71 -21.40
CA ASP A 509 -4.71 -17.20 -22.29
C ASP A 509 -5.19 -16.11 -23.24
N VAL A 510 -6.44 -16.15 -23.71
CA VAL A 510 -7.01 -15.11 -24.57
C VAL A 510 -7.22 -13.82 -23.76
N TYR A 511 -7.73 -13.92 -22.53
CA TYR A 511 -7.84 -12.77 -21.62
C TYR A 511 -6.47 -12.15 -21.35
N GLU A 512 -5.49 -12.99 -20.98
CA GLU A 512 -4.12 -12.55 -20.74
C GLU A 512 -3.49 -11.89 -21.97
N THR A 513 -3.65 -12.49 -23.16
CA THR A 513 -3.09 -11.96 -24.41
C THR A 513 -3.66 -10.59 -24.74
N ARG A 514 -4.97 -10.38 -24.53
CA ARG A 514 -5.62 -9.08 -24.76
C ARG A 514 -5.11 -8.03 -23.78
N GLU A 515 -5.03 -8.36 -22.49
CA GLU A 515 -4.50 -7.47 -21.46
C GLU A 515 -3.03 -7.12 -21.72
N LEU A 516 -2.21 -8.10 -22.09
CA LEU A 516 -0.80 -7.91 -22.43
C LEU A 516 -0.61 -7.06 -23.70
N ALA A 517 -1.50 -7.16 -24.68
CA ALA A 517 -1.45 -6.30 -25.87
C ALA A 517 -1.69 -4.82 -25.50
N GLU A 518 -2.62 -4.55 -24.59
CA GLU A 518 -2.87 -3.21 -24.07
C GLU A 518 -1.69 -2.70 -23.22
N MET A 519 -1.19 -3.54 -22.32
CA MET A 519 0.00 -3.26 -21.52
C MET A 519 1.23 -2.98 -22.39
N SER A 520 1.40 -3.69 -23.50
CA SER A 520 2.51 -3.47 -24.43
C SER A 520 2.49 -2.07 -25.02
N ARG A 521 1.31 -1.54 -25.36
CA ARG A 521 1.15 -0.17 -25.86
C ARG A 521 1.47 0.85 -24.76
N ASP A 522 1.03 0.59 -23.54
CA ASP A 522 1.34 1.49 -22.42
C ASP A 522 2.82 1.48 -22.03
N ILE A 523 3.50 0.33 -22.13
CA ILE A 523 4.91 0.16 -21.73
C ILE A 523 5.88 0.61 -22.82
N TYR A 524 5.69 0.17 -24.08
CA TYR A 524 6.67 0.36 -25.14
C TYR A 524 6.40 1.57 -26.03
N THR A 525 5.14 2.01 -26.14
CA THR A 525 4.78 3.22 -26.91
C THR A 525 4.34 4.37 -26.01
N ASP A 526 4.46 4.20 -24.69
CA ASP A 526 4.06 5.16 -23.64
C ASP A 526 2.66 5.77 -23.84
N ARG A 527 1.72 4.99 -24.38
CA ARG A 527 0.39 5.46 -24.82
C ARG A 527 -0.35 6.24 -23.73
N SER A 528 -0.19 5.82 -22.48
CA SER A 528 -0.89 6.38 -21.32
C SER A 528 0.04 7.10 -20.35
N GLY A 529 1.29 7.42 -20.76
CA GLY A 529 2.25 8.17 -19.95
C GLY A 529 2.83 7.39 -18.76
N PHE A 530 3.00 6.08 -18.89
CA PHE A 530 3.57 5.22 -17.84
C PHE A 530 4.98 5.66 -17.45
N ALA A 531 5.82 6.05 -18.41
CA ALA A 531 7.22 6.40 -18.14
C ALA A 531 7.33 7.60 -17.18
N ALA A 532 6.64 8.68 -17.50
CA ALA A 532 6.61 9.90 -16.68
C ALA A 532 5.92 9.66 -15.32
N ALA A 533 4.78 8.95 -15.31
CA ALA A 533 4.06 8.64 -14.07
C ALA A 533 4.91 7.78 -13.11
N ARG A 534 5.60 6.77 -13.64
CA ARG A 534 6.53 5.93 -12.87
C ARG A 534 7.69 6.73 -12.30
N GLN A 535 8.32 7.60 -13.10
CA GLN A 535 9.41 8.45 -12.65
C GLN A 535 8.92 9.37 -11.52
N ALA A 536 7.78 10.06 -11.71
CA ALA A 536 7.18 10.92 -10.69
C ALA A 536 6.89 10.17 -9.38
N PHE A 537 6.36 8.95 -9.47
CA PHE A 537 6.11 8.09 -8.31
C PHE A 537 7.40 7.74 -7.55
N VAL A 538 8.43 7.24 -8.26
CA VAL A 538 9.69 6.81 -7.63
C VAL A 538 10.45 7.99 -7.03
N ARG A 539 10.40 9.15 -7.68
CA ARG A 539 11.01 10.40 -7.20
C ARG A 539 10.17 11.12 -6.15
N LYS A 540 8.96 10.63 -5.86
CA LYS A 540 8.00 11.29 -4.96
C LYS A 540 7.76 12.74 -5.36
N ALA A 541 7.62 12.99 -6.66
CA ALA A 541 7.32 14.31 -7.18
C ALA A 541 6.00 14.83 -6.59
N ARG A 542 5.96 16.13 -6.28
CA ARG A 542 4.72 16.78 -5.85
C ARG A 542 3.75 16.82 -7.05
N PRO A 543 2.49 16.42 -6.87
CA PRO A 543 1.49 16.59 -7.92
C PRO A 543 1.28 18.07 -8.26
N ASP A 544 1.00 18.38 -9.53
CA ASP A 544 0.77 19.76 -9.99
C ASP A 544 -0.54 20.37 -9.45
N GLY A 545 -1.47 19.51 -9.01
CA GLY A 545 -2.73 19.94 -8.44
C GLY A 545 -3.60 18.76 -8.02
N THR A 546 -4.76 19.09 -7.44
CA THR A 546 -5.70 18.06 -6.98
C THR A 546 -6.50 17.50 -8.16
N PRO A 547 -6.51 16.17 -8.38
CA PRO A 547 -7.34 15.57 -9.41
C PRO A 547 -8.82 15.93 -9.23
N ARG A 548 -9.51 16.32 -10.32
CA ARG A 548 -10.91 16.76 -10.29
C ARG A 548 -11.85 15.77 -9.59
N ARG A 549 -11.61 14.47 -9.75
CA ARG A 549 -12.39 13.38 -9.12
C ARG A 549 -12.35 13.38 -7.59
N LEU A 550 -11.34 14.01 -6.98
CA LEU A 550 -11.19 14.08 -5.52
C LEU A 550 -11.76 15.38 -4.93
N LEU A 551 -12.05 16.39 -5.74
CA LEU A 551 -12.51 17.69 -5.27
C LEU A 551 -13.90 17.57 -4.61
N LEU A 552 -14.13 18.37 -3.56
CA LEU A 552 -15.45 18.46 -2.90
C LEU A 552 -16.49 19.02 -3.88
N ALA A 553 -17.69 18.43 -3.93
CA ALA A 553 -18.78 18.89 -4.80
C ALA A 553 -19.15 20.34 -4.46
N GLY A 554 -19.02 21.22 -5.46
CA GLY A 554 -18.87 22.68 -5.34
C GLY A 554 -17.72 23.19 -6.24
N ASN A 555 -16.65 22.38 -6.36
CA ASN A 555 -15.50 22.63 -7.24
C ASN A 555 -15.69 22.15 -8.70
N ALA A 556 -16.68 21.30 -8.95
CA ALA A 556 -17.03 20.89 -10.30
C ALA A 556 -18.04 21.91 -10.83
N GLY A 557 -17.56 23.03 -11.41
CA GLY A 557 -18.43 23.85 -12.26
C GLY A 557 -19.20 22.97 -13.27
N PRO A 558 -20.32 23.47 -13.85
CA PRO A 558 -21.13 22.68 -14.78
C PRO A 558 -20.21 22.01 -15.80
N ALA A 559 -20.44 20.72 -16.07
CA ALA A 559 -19.68 20.02 -17.09
C ALA A 559 -19.83 20.80 -18.39
N LEU A 560 -18.81 21.56 -18.77
CA LEU A 560 -18.77 22.22 -20.06
C LEU A 560 -18.91 21.09 -21.09
N PRO A 561 -19.95 21.10 -21.96
CA PRO A 561 -19.94 20.26 -23.13
C PRO A 561 -18.65 20.60 -23.86
N GLY A 562 -17.80 19.59 -24.11
CA GLY A 562 -16.52 19.79 -24.76
C GLY A 562 -16.70 20.67 -25.99
N ARG A 563 -15.92 21.76 -26.07
CA ARG A 563 -15.92 22.67 -27.22
C ARG A 563 -15.70 21.86 -28.49
N GLN A 564 -16.78 21.56 -29.20
CA GLN A 564 -16.72 21.37 -30.64
C GLN A 564 -16.23 22.70 -31.21
N ARG A 565 -15.05 22.69 -31.84
CA ARG A 565 -14.62 23.75 -32.73
C ARG A 565 -15.57 23.74 -33.95
N THR A 566 -16.62 24.56 -33.89
CA THR A 566 -17.24 25.17 -35.06
C THR A 566 -16.45 26.46 -35.35
N GLY A 567 -16.14 26.88 -36.57
CA GLY A 567 -16.01 26.24 -37.86
C GLY A 567 -15.12 27.19 -38.70
N ASN A 568 -14.54 26.70 -39.79
CA ASN A 568 -14.30 27.58 -40.93
C ASN A 568 -14.58 26.79 -42.21
N SER A 569 -15.33 27.44 -43.08
CA SER A 569 -16.06 26.94 -44.24
C SER A 569 -15.18 26.58 -45.43
N GLY A 570 -15.48 25.46 -46.08
CA GLY A 570 -15.04 25.09 -47.43
C GLY A 570 -15.83 23.86 -47.92
N PRO A 571 -16.41 23.87 -49.14
CA PRO A 571 -17.38 22.84 -49.54
C PRO A 571 -16.74 21.65 -50.27
N ALA A 572 -17.52 20.57 -50.29
CA ALA A 572 -17.54 19.44 -51.23
C ALA A 572 -16.56 18.28 -50.99
N GLY A 573 -17.16 17.08 -50.84
CA GLY A 573 -16.54 15.83 -51.28
C GLY A 573 -16.38 14.75 -50.21
N GLU A 574 -17.26 13.76 -50.26
CA GLU A 574 -16.97 12.34 -49.99
C GLU A 574 -17.11 11.75 -48.55
N ARG A 575 -18.20 10.97 -48.43
CA ARG A 575 -18.40 9.70 -47.71
C ARG A 575 -17.92 9.61 -46.24
N ARG A 576 -18.92 9.67 -45.35
CA ARG A 576 -18.84 9.26 -43.93
C ARG A 576 -18.37 7.80 -43.79
N ALA A 577 -17.26 7.60 -43.08
CA ALA A 577 -16.96 6.35 -42.40
C ALA A 577 -17.53 6.39 -40.97
N PRO A 578 -18.06 5.28 -40.41
CA PRO A 578 -18.69 5.28 -39.09
C PRO A 578 -17.66 5.37 -37.96
N ILE A 579 -18.03 6.09 -36.90
CA ILE A 579 -17.34 6.21 -35.63
C ILE A 579 -17.21 4.81 -35.00
N THR A 580 -15.99 4.31 -34.88
CA THR A 580 -15.68 3.09 -34.12
C THR A 580 -15.88 3.33 -32.62
N VAL A 581 -16.96 2.78 -32.10
CA VAL A 581 -17.19 2.52 -30.67
C VAL A 581 -16.09 1.55 -30.18
N ARG A 582 -15.36 1.91 -29.12
CA ARG A 582 -14.46 0.98 -28.43
C ARG A 582 -15.28 -0.22 -27.95
N PRO A 583 -14.90 -1.48 -28.25
CA PRO A 583 -15.73 -2.61 -27.89
C PRO A 583 -15.78 -2.76 -26.37
N ALA A 584 -17.00 -2.86 -25.86
CA ALA A 584 -17.32 -3.26 -24.50
C ALA A 584 -16.58 -4.56 -24.13
N VAL A 585 -16.28 -4.72 -22.84
CA VAL A 585 -15.93 -6.01 -22.24
C VAL A 585 -16.95 -7.05 -22.76
N PRO A 586 -16.54 -8.09 -23.52
CA PRO A 586 -17.51 -9.01 -24.10
C PRO A 586 -18.25 -9.74 -22.99
N VAL A 587 -19.56 -9.54 -22.94
CA VAL A 587 -20.49 -10.33 -22.15
C VAL A 587 -20.48 -11.74 -22.73
N SER A 588 -20.32 -12.74 -21.86
CA SER A 588 -20.62 -14.13 -22.20
C SER A 588 -22.06 -14.24 -22.71
N ALA A 589 -22.24 -14.48 -24.01
CA ALA A 589 -23.36 -15.29 -24.47
C ALA A 589 -22.91 -16.75 -24.43
#